data_AF-A0AA88XT51-F1
#
_entry.id   AF-A0AA88XT51-F1
#
_cell.length_a   1.000
_cell.length_b   1.000
_cell.length_c   1.000
_cell.angle_alpha   90.00
_cell.angle_beta   90.00
_cell.angle_gamma   90.00
#
_symmetry.space_group_name_H-M   'P 1'
#
loop_
_entity.id
_entity.type
_entity.pdbx_description
1 polymer ?
#
loop_
_entity_poly.entity_id
_entity_poly.type
_entity_poly.pdbx_seq_one_letter_code
_entity_poly.pdbx_strand_id
1 'polypeptide(L)'
;MDAMKSINYSTSVHDWMNAIRRPTPYRVGSSRFYLKPRILAYSGLFSFAVLILIVSIFQSHPSSSLDCLKRWDSSLRFHGSSYDYTYPLTPIISKGSVQHFKIGLVTDLDTDSKSKDKKDTWFSYFHEGNLTYSQSNEYIDIKLNAKPYVLKSTLSQGGRGMELSELQVFNGKLYSVDDRTGVIYQVSHNHQVFPWVLLADGDGNTQKGFKCEWATVKDKRLYVGGLGKEWTTVDGVVQNVNPQFIKSIGVNGDVIHLDWHENYNAMRKKAGFTFPGYIIHESGVWSEIHQRWFFMPRRASTEKYEEKADEKRATNLLIIANDDFSDIEMKHIGVKHPTRGYSSFKFLPHTNDHVIVALKSEEDAGKIASYISAFTLDGKVLLKERYLGNVKYEGIEFI
;
A
#
# COMPACT_ATOMS: atom_id res chain seq x y z
N MET A 1 -61.66 -77.67 48.29
CA MET A 1 -62.40 -76.88 49.30
C MET A 1 -61.98 -75.44 49.09
N ASP A 2 -62.53 -74.77 48.08
CA ASP A 2 -63.79 -74.00 48.10
C ASP A 2 -63.42 -72.51 48.29
N ALA A 3 -63.89 -71.52 47.54
CA ALA A 3 -64.66 -71.47 46.30
C ALA A 3 -64.48 -70.04 45.75
N MET A 4 -64.51 -69.91 44.43
CA MET A 4 -64.79 -68.67 43.71
C MET A 4 -66.10 -68.02 44.16
N LYS A 5 -66.16 -66.67 44.14
CA LYS A 5 -67.28 -65.76 43.76
C LYS A 5 -67.08 -64.43 44.51
N SER A 6 -67.41 -63.25 44.01
CA SER A 6 -68.02 -62.82 42.75
C SER A 6 -67.83 -61.29 42.65
N ILE A 7 -67.58 -60.82 41.44
CA ILE A 7 -67.62 -59.40 41.08
C ILE A 7 -69.07 -58.93 41.13
N ASN A 8 -69.36 -57.90 41.93
CA ASN A 8 -70.64 -57.19 41.90
C ASN A 8 -70.44 -55.85 41.18
N TYR A 9 -71.03 -55.74 39.99
CA TYR A 9 -71.30 -54.46 39.35
C TYR A 9 -72.61 -53.90 39.90
N SER A 10 -72.57 -52.71 40.51
CA SER A 10 -73.76 -51.88 40.71
C SER A 10 -73.78 -50.76 39.66
N THR A 11 -74.59 -50.98 38.65
CA THR A 11 -75.13 -49.93 37.78
C THR A 11 -76.04 -49.04 38.61
N SER A 12 -75.70 -47.76 38.75
CA SER A 12 -76.72 -46.75 39.03
C SER A 12 -76.42 -45.48 38.24
N VAL A 13 -77.38 -45.13 37.39
CA VAL A 13 -77.45 -43.94 36.54
C VAL A 13 -77.44 -42.63 37.36
N HIS A 14 -77.37 -42.71 38.70
CA HIS A 14 -77.30 -41.58 39.62
C HIS A 14 -75.92 -40.89 39.68
N ASP A 15 -74.82 -41.56 39.30
CA ASP A 15 -73.48 -40.91 39.35
C ASP A 15 -73.15 -40.08 38.10
N TRP A 16 -73.90 -40.23 37.00
CA TRP A 16 -73.68 -39.46 35.78
C TRP A 16 -74.44 -38.12 35.73
N MET A 17 -75.47 -37.94 36.55
CA MET A 17 -76.30 -36.71 36.55
C MET A 17 -75.78 -35.58 37.46
N ASN A 18 -74.79 -35.84 38.33
CA ASN A 18 -74.16 -34.81 39.16
C ASN A 18 -72.93 -34.12 38.51
N ALA A 19 -72.57 -34.49 37.28
CA ALA A 19 -71.49 -33.86 36.53
C ALA A 19 -71.95 -32.88 35.43
N ILE A 20 -73.26 -32.65 35.26
CA ILE A 20 -73.78 -31.60 34.37
C ILE A 20 -73.70 -30.27 35.12
N ARG A 21 -72.50 -29.68 35.14
CA ARG A 21 -72.30 -28.31 35.62
C ARG A 21 -73.10 -27.37 34.73
N ARG A 22 -74.02 -26.63 35.33
CA ARG A 22 -74.65 -25.44 34.72
C ARG A 22 -73.54 -24.57 34.10
N PRO A 23 -73.71 -24.01 32.89
CA PRO A 23 -72.70 -23.13 32.33
C PRO A 23 -72.45 -21.98 33.30
N THR A 24 -71.20 -21.81 33.72
CA THR A 24 -70.79 -20.66 34.54
C THR A 24 -71.01 -19.40 33.70
N PRO A 25 -71.76 -18.40 34.19
CA PRO A 25 -71.88 -17.13 33.49
C PRO A 25 -70.49 -16.48 33.50
N TYR A 26 -69.77 -16.54 32.37
CA TYR A 26 -68.54 -15.80 32.21
C TYR A 26 -68.93 -14.34 31.98
N ARG A 27 -68.63 -13.50 32.97
CA ARG A 27 -68.71 -12.05 32.82
C ARG A 27 -67.53 -11.66 31.95
N VAL A 28 -67.77 -11.22 30.70
CA VAL A 28 -66.72 -10.59 29.88
C VAL A 28 -66.34 -9.30 30.59
N GLY A 29 -65.30 -9.38 31.42
CA GLY A 29 -64.69 -8.21 32.02
C GLY A 29 -64.08 -7.40 30.87
N SER A 30 -64.63 -6.22 30.60
CA SER A 30 -63.95 -5.23 29.76
C SER A 30 -62.69 -4.80 30.52
N SER A 31 -61.57 -5.51 30.34
CA SER A 31 -60.26 -5.09 30.82
C SER A 31 -59.84 -3.87 30.02
N ARG A 32 -60.29 -2.69 30.46
CA ARG A 32 -59.71 -1.43 30.04
C ARG A 32 -58.25 -1.45 30.49
N PHE A 33 -57.33 -1.65 29.54
CA PHE A 33 -55.89 -1.58 29.78
C PHE A 33 -55.55 -0.16 30.24
N TYR A 34 -55.43 0.04 31.54
CA TYR A 34 -54.88 1.28 32.09
C TYR A 34 -53.36 1.20 31.99
N LEU A 35 -52.80 1.71 30.88
CA LEU A 35 -51.36 1.96 30.82
C LEU A 35 -51.02 2.96 31.93
N LYS A 36 -50.32 2.51 32.96
CA LYS A 36 -49.85 3.40 34.02
C LYS A 36 -48.90 4.41 33.37
N PRO A 37 -49.06 5.73 33.59
CA PRO A 37 -48.23 6.76 32.97
C PRO A 37 -46.73 6.54 33.16
N ARG A 38 -46.35 5.91 34.28
CA ARG A 38 -44.97 5.53 34.59
C ARG A 38 -44.38 4.50 33.61
N ILE A 39 -45.18 3.54 33.13
CA ILE A 39 -44.74 2.52 32.18
C ILE A 39 -44.47 3.17 30.80
N LEU A 40 -45.32 4.11 30.39
CA LEU A 40 -45.09 4.92 29.19
C LEU A 40 -43.81 5.75 29.31
N ALA A 41 -43.59 6.38 30.46
CA ALA A 41 -42.38 7.16 30.71
C ALA A 41 -41.11 6.29 30.64
N TYR A 42 -41.12 5.10 31.27
CA TYR A 42 -39.97 4.19 31.21
C TYR A 42 -39.74 3.63 29.80
N SER A 43 -40.80 3.29 29.06
CA SER A 43 -40.68 2.85 27.68
C SER A 43 -40.10 3.95 26.79
N GLY A 44 -40.53 5.20 26.97
CA GLY A 44 -40.01 6.35 26.23
C GLY A 44 -38.53 6.61 26.52
N LEU A 45 -38.13 6.57 27.79
CA LEU A 45 -36.73 6.71 28.19
C LEU A 45 -35.85 5.59 27.62
N PHE A 46 -36.34 4.35 27.63
CA PHE A 46 -35.62 3.21 27.08
C PHE A 46 -35.45 3.33 25.55
N SER A 47 -36.52 3.66 24.82
CA SER A 47 -36.45 3.89 23.38
C SER A 47 -35.52 5.04 23.01
N PHE A 48 -35.51 6.12 23.80
CA PHE A 48 -34.60 7.25 23.60
C PHE A 48 -33.14 6.87 23.84
N ALA A 49 -32.85 6.10 24.88
CA ALA A 49 -31.50 5.60 25.16
C ALA A 49 -31.00 4.66 24.05
N VAL A 50 -31.86 3.78 23.54
CA VAL A 50 -31.54 2.90 22.39
C VAL A 50 -31.29 3.73 21.13
N LEU A 51 -32.08 4.78 20.89
CA LEU A 51 -31.89 5.66 19.74
C LEU A 51 -30.56 6.44 19.82
N ILE A 52 -30.18 6.92 21.02
CA ILE A 52 -28.87 7.53 21.25
C ILE A 52 -27.75 6.52 20.97
N LEU A 53 -27.90 5.28 21.44
CA LEU A 53 -26.91 4.22 21.21
C LEU A 53 -26.75 3.91 19.72
N ILE A 54 -27.87 3.83 18.97
CA ILE A 54 -27.87 3.63 17.53
C ILE A 54 -27.18 4.82 16.82
N VAL A 55 -27.54 6.05 17.16
CA VAL A 55 -26.92 7.25 16.57
C VAL A 55 -25.42 7.32 16.87
N SER A 56 -24.99 6.95 18.07
CA SER A 56 -23.56 6.93 18.41
C SER A 56 -22.79 5.82 17.69
N ILE A 57 -23.41 4.65 17.45
CA ILE A 57 -22.81 3.60 16.61
C ILE A 57 -22.72 4.05 15.15
N PHE A 58 -23.75 4.69 14.59
CA PHE A 58 -23.74 5.19 13.21
C PHE A 58 -22.86 6.44 13.00
N GLN A 59 -22.62 7.24 14.04
CA GLN A 59 -21.63 8.33 14.00
C GLN A 59 -20.18 7.85 14.12
N SER A 60 -19.94 6.56 14.41
CA SER A 60 -18.60 5.98 14.57
C SER A 60 -17.92 5.62 13.24
N HIS A 61 -18.52 5.90 12.09
CA HIS A 61 -17.89 5.71 10.78
C HIS A 61 -17.89 6.99 9.93
N PRO A 62 -16.96 7.91 10.18
CA PRO A 62 -16.29 8.65 9.12
C PRO A 62 -14.99 7.92 8.75
N SER A 63 -14.78 7.75 7.45
CA SER A 63 -13.54 7.31 6.80
C SER A 63 -12.34 8.09 7.37
N SER A 64 -11.66 7.49 8.35
CA SER A 64 -10.76 8.19 9.29
C SER A 64 -9.35 8.46 8.75
N SER A 65 -9.06 8.14 7.50
CA SER A 65 -7.76 8.40 6.89
C SER A 65 -7.61 9.85 6.41
N LEU A 66 -8.66 10.44 5.82
CA LEU A 66 -8.58 11.78 5.23
C LEU A 66 -8.72 12.91 6.28
N ASP A 67 -9.52 12.70 7.32
CA ASP A 67 -9.70 13.68 8.40
C ASP A 67 -8.52 13.73 9.37
N CYS A 68 -7.75 12.64 9.52
CA CYS A 68 -6.52 12.63 10.29
C CYS A 68 -5.48 13.60 9.70
N LEU A 69 -5.31 13.58 8.37
CA LEU A 69 -4.40 14.48 7.65
C LEU A 69 -4.83 15.96 7.78
N LYS A 70 -6.13 16.25 7.61
CA LYS A 70 -6.65 17.62 7.72
C LYS A 70 -6.57 18.17 9.15
N ARG A 71 -6.79 17.32 10.16
CA ARG A 71 -6.77 17.77 11.57
C ARG A 71 -5.35 18.00 12.07
N TRP A 72 -4.36 17.23 11.61
CA TRP A 72 -2.96 17.49 11.98
C TRP A 72 -2.38 18.74 11.32
N ASP A 73 -2.75 19.04 10.07
CA ASP A 73 -2.33 20.25 9.34
C ASP A 73 -2.71 21.54 10.11
N SER A 74 -3.85 21.54 10.81
CA SER A 74 -4.27 22.69 11.63
C SER A 74 -3.48 22.88 12.93
N SER A 75 -2.84 21.82 13.45
CA SER A 75 -2.09 21.84 14.73
C SER A 75 -0.57 22.02 14.57
N LEU A 76 -0.02 21.86 13.36
CA LEU A 76 1.41 22.05 13.06
C LEU A 76 1.75 23.43 12.48
N ARG A 77 0.98 24.47 12.85
CA ARG A 77 1.41 25.88 12.66
C ARG A 77 2.49 26.30 13.66
N PHE A 78 3.46 25.44 13.94
CA PHE A 78 4.63 25.73 14.76
C PHE A 78 5.87 25.78 13.86
N HIS A 79 6.34 27.02 13.61
CA HIS A 79 7.66 27.36 13.06
C HIS A 79 8.03 26.78 11.68
N GLY A 80 7.55 27.44 10.61
CA GLY A 80 8.41 28.02 9.57
C GLY A 80 9.59 27.22 8.98
N SER A 81 9.49 25.91 8.77
CA SER A 81 10.35 25.27 7.77
C SER A 81 9.69 25.46 6.39
N SER A 82 10.23 26.38 5.59
CA SER A 82 9.83 26.50 4.18
C SER A 82 10.17 25.19 3.47
N TYR A 83 9.18 24.52 2.87
CA TYR A 83 9.41 23.37 2.01
C TYR A 83 10.21 23.82 0.78
N ASP A 84 11.31 23.13 0.48
CA ASP A 84 12.08 23.37 -0.73
C ASP A 84 11.49 22.56 -1.90
N TYR A 85 10.91 23.29 -2.87
CA TYR A 85 10.27 22.73 -4.06
C TYR A 85 11.25 22.43 -5.20
N THR A 86 12.56 22.56 -4.99
CA THR A 86 13.56 22.30 -6.03
C THR A 86 13.43 20.88 -6.55
N TYR A 87 12.95 20.76 -7.79
CA TYR A 87 12.82 19.51 -8.53
C TYR A 87 12.87 19.76 -10.05
N PRO A 88 13.72 19.05 -10.81
CA PRO A 88 14.84 18.21 -10.36
C PRO A 88 15.90 18.98 -9.54
N LEU A 89 16.83 18.29 -8.89
CA LEU A 89 17.89 18.97 -8.11
C LEU A 89 18.89 19.71 -9.02
N THR A 90 19.15 19.20 -10.22
CA THR A 90 19.95 19.89 -11.24
C THR A 90 19.04 20.59 -12.24
N PRO A 91 19.27 21.88 -12.56
CA PRO A 91 18.48 22.60 -13.54
C PRO A 91 18.44 21.92 -14.92
N ILE A 92 17.25 21.84 -15.50
CA ILE A 92 17.01 21.27 -16.82
C ILE A 92 17.62 22.18 -17.89
N ILE A 93 18.45 21.63 -18.77
CA ILE A 93 19.06 22.38 -19.86
C ILE A 93 18.20 22.23 -21.12
N SER A 94 17.58 23.32 -21.57
CA SER A 94 16.74 23.34 -22.77
C SER A 94 17.47 23.96 -23.97
N LYS A 95 17.46 23.28 -25.12
CA LYS A 95 18.01 23.74 -26.40
C LYS A 95 16.98 23.50 -27.51
N GLY A 96 16.13 24.49 -27.78
CA GLY A 96 15.02 24.32 -28.72
C GLY A 96 13.99 23.31 -28.19
N SER A 97 13.64 22.30 -29.00
CA SER A 97 12.73 21.19 -28.62
C SER A 97 13.40 20.06 -27.84
N VAL A 98 14.69 20.21 -27.52
CA VAL A 98 15.50 19.20 -26.81
C VAL A 98 15.75 19.64 -25.38
N GLN A 99 15.45 18.76 -24.43
CA GLN A 99 15.70 18.95 -23.01
C GLN A 99 16.69 17.91 -22.50
N HIS A 100 17.60 18.35 -21.64
CA HIS A 100 18.59 17.50 -20.98
C HIS A 100 18.41 17.53 -19.47
N PHE A 101 18.41 16.35 -18.87
CA PHE A 101 18.19 16.11 -17.45
C PHE A 101 19.34 15.32 -16.87
N LYS A 102 19.69 15.58 -15.61
CA LYS A 102 20.48 14.66 -14.81
C LYS A 102 19.56 13.61 -14.21
N ILE A 103 20.04 12.36 -14.20
CA ILE A 103 19.35 11.25 -13.57
C ILE A 103 20.29 10.49 -12.65
N GLY A 104 19.74 9.92 -11.59
CA GLY A 104 20.41 8.98 -10.71
C GLY A 104 19.66 7.66 -10.69
N LEU A 105 20.41 6.56 -10.65
CA LEU A 105 19.87 5.23 -10.41
C LEU A 105 20.54 4.63 -9.17
N VAL A 106 19.81 3.85 -8.37
CA VAL A 106 20.35 3.16 -7.20
C VAL A 106 20.11 1.66 -7.29
N THR A 107 21.06 0.86 -6.79
CA THR A 107 20.96 -0.59 -6.81
C THR A 107 20.50 -1.17 -5.48
N ASP A 108 19.69 -2.22 -5.56
CA ASP A 108 19.64 -3.25 -4.53
C ASP A 108 20.55 -4.42 -4.97
N LEU A 109 21.43 -4.84 -4.07
CA LEU A 109 22.36 -5.96 -4.29
C LEU A 109 21.98 -7.17 -3.42
N ASP A 110 20.81 -7.15 -2.78
CA ASP A 110 20.36 -8.14 -1.81
C ASP A 110 21.47 -8.41 -0.76
N THR A 111 21.73 -9.69 -0.48
CA THR A 111 22.78 -10.13 0.43
C THR A 111 24.21 -9.85 -0.06
N ASP A 112 24.40 -9.59 -1.36
CA ASP A 112 25.70 -9.24 -1.95
C ASP A 112 26.09 -7.78 -1.66
N SER A 113 25.20 -6.98 -1.05
CA SER A 113 25.52 -5.67 -0.47
C SER A 113 26.59 -5.75 0.62
N LYS A 114 26.78 -6.90 1.27
CA LYS A 114 27.74 -7.05 2.37
C LYS A 114 29.19 -7.05 1.85
N SER A 115 30.00 -6.12 2.35
CA SER A 115 31.41 -6.05 2.01
C SER A 115 32.19 -7.27 2.51
N LYS A 116 32.98 -7.87 1.62
CA LYS A 116 33.91 -8.96 1.95
C LYS A 116 35.21 -8.43 2.57
N ASP A 117 35.58 -7.19 2.27
CA ASP A 117 36.86 -6.58 2.65
C ASP A 117 36.78 -5.80 3.97
N LYS A 118 35.59 -5.30 4.33
CA LYS A 118 35.38 -4.48 5.52
C LYS A 118 34.31 -5.09 6.41
N LYS A 119 34.66 -5.30 7.68
CA LYS A 119 33.74 -5.79 8.70
C LYS A 119 32.56 -4.82 8.87
N ASP A 120 31.36 -5.37 9.07
CA ASP A 120 30.12 -4.64 9.37
C ASP A 120 29.90 -3.45 8.42
N THR A 121 30.16 -3.67 7.13
CA THR A 121 30.01 -2.66 6.08
C THR A 121 29.15 -3.23 4.95
N TRP A 122 28.14 -2.48 4.55
CA TRP A 122 27.29 -2.77 3.40
C TRP A 122 27.38 -1.64 2.38
N PHE A 123 27.08 -1.94 1.12
CA PHE A 123 27.16 -0.97 0.05
C PHE A 123 26.09 -1.16 -1.02
N SER A 124 25.84 -0.07 -1.73
CA SER A 124 25.02 -0.01 -2.95
C SER A 124 25.74 0.85 -3.98
N TYR A 125 25.34 0.75 -5.25
CA TYR A 125 25.84 1.58 -6.33
C TYR A 125 24.86 2.69 -6.67
N PHE A 126 25.38 3.92 -6.76
CA PHE A 126 24.67 5.08 -7.28
C PHE A 126 25.21 5.44 -8.66
N HIS A 127 24.39 5.26 -9.69
CA HIS A 127 24.78 5.41 -11.07
C HIS A 127 24.14 6.65 -11.69
N GLU A 128 24.94 7.71 -11.83
CA GLU A 128 24.50 8.93 -12.48
C GLU A 128 24.52 8.80 -14.00
N GLY A 129 23.67 9.59 -14.64
CA GLY A 129 23.63 9.72 -16.09
C GLY A 129 22.96 11.00 -16.54
N ASN A 130 22.74 11.07 -17.85
CA ASN A 130 22.00 12.14 -18.49
C ASN A 130 20.89 11.53 -19.34
N LEU A 131 19.70 12.12 -19.26
CA LEU A 131 18.58 11.83 -20.15
C LEU A 131 18.41 13.00 -21.12
N THR A 132 18.25 12.69 -22.40
CA THR A 132 17.93 13.65 -23.45
C THR A 132 16.57 13.32 -24.03
N TYR A 133 15.64 14.27 -23.96
CA TYR A 133 14.31 14.16 -24.52
C TYR A 133 14.17 15.13 -25.69
N SER A 134 13.74 14.62 -26.84
CA SER A 134 13.34 15.43 -27.98
C SER A 134 11.85 15.27 -28.21
N GLN A 135 11.09 16.34 -27.91
CA GLN A 135 9.65 16.33 -28.11
C GLN A 135 9.28 16.27 -29.60
N SER A 136 10.03 16.97 -30.45
CA SER A 136 9.73 17.04 -31.89
C SER A 136 9.99 15.73 -32.62
N ASN A 137 11.00 14.99 -32.19
CA ASN A 137 11.39 13.72 -32.80
C ASN A 137 10.87 12.51 -32.01
N GLU A 138 10.11 12.77 -30.94
CA GLU A 138 9.46 11.78 -30.09
C GLU A 138 10.39 10.64 -29.65
N TYR A 139 11.59 11.01 -29.17
CA TYR A 139 12.56 10.04 -28.67
C TYR A 139 13.19 10.47 -27.35
N ILE A 140 13.63 9.47 -26.59
CA ILE A 140 14.45 9.62 -25.40
C ILE A 140 15.75 8.83 -25.59
N ASP A 141 16.88 9.46 -25.26
CA ASP A 141 18.17 8.79 -25.12
C ASP A 141 18.68 8.95 -23.69
N ILE A 142 19.34 7.92 -23.17
CA ILE A 142 19.87 7.91 -21.81
C ILE A 142 21.33 7.48 -21.88
N LYS A 143 22.23 8.23 -21.24
CA LYS A 143 23.65 7.85 -21.14
C LYS A 143 24.09 7.88 -19.69
N LEU A 144 24.36 6.71 -19.14
CA LEU A 144 24.96 6.57 -17.82
C LEU A 144 26.46 6.88 -17.89
N ASN A 145 27.02 7.34 -16.77
CA ASN A 145 28.44 7.57 -16.63
C ASN A 145 29.21 6.24 -16.77
N ALA A 146 30.53 6.31 -16.98
CA ALA A 146 31.32 5.09 -17.21
C ALA A 146 31.38 4.16 -15.99
N LYS A 147 31.25 4.70 -14.77
CA LYS A 147 31.29 3.95 -13.51
C LYS A 147 30.30 4.55 -12.51
N PRO A 148 29.64 3.70 -11.69
CA PRO A 148 28.84 4.18 -10.57
C PRO A 148 29.72 4.62 -9.39
N TYR A 149 29.14 5.41 -8.50
CA TYR A 149 29.67 5.70 -7.18
C TYR A 149 29.24 4.62 -6.19
N VAL A 150 30.02 4.43 -5.11
CA VAL A 150 29.71 3.42 -4.08
C VAL A 150 29.19 4.12 -2.83
N LEU A 151 27.92 3.90 -2.51
CA LEU A 151 27.30 4.32 -1.27
C LEU A 151 27.59 3.26 -0.18
N LYS A 152 27.93 3.67 1.04
CA LYS A 152 28.32 2.74 2.12
C LYS A 152 27.72 3.13 3.45
N SER A 153 27.29 2.13 4.23
CA SER A 153 26.86 2.28 5.61
C SER A 153 27.37 1.11 6.45
N THR A 154 27.49 1.33 7.75
CA THR A 154 27.77 0.28 8.74
C THR A 154 26.52 -0.15 9.51
N LEU A 155 25.37 0.47 9.22
CA LEU A 155 24.11 0.10 9.84
C LEU A 155 23.50 -1.12 9.12
N SER A 156 23.00 -2.07 9.89
CA SER A 156 22.32 -3.26 9.38
C SER A 156 21.30 -3.79 10.38
N GLN A 157 20.37 -4.60 9.89
CA GLN A 157 19.45 -5.38 10.70
C GLN A 157 19.50 -6.84 10.25
N GLY A 158 19.77 -7.75 11.19
CA GLY A 158 19.98 -9.17 10.86
C GLY A 158 21.18 -9.40 9.94
N GLY A 159 22.19 -8.51 9.96
CA GLY A 159 23.38 -8.61 9.13
C GLY A 159 23.19 -8.23 7.66
N ARG A 160 22.07 -7.56 7.32
CA ARG A 160 21.72 -7.03 6.00
C ARG A 160 21.47 -5.52 6.07
N GLY A 161 21.82 -4.78 5.03
CA GLY A 161 21.65 -3.33 4.95
C GLY A 161 22.16 -2.78 3.62
N MET A 162 21.86 -1.51 3.33
CA MET A 162 22.13 -0.89 2.02
C MET A 162 21.48 -1.62 0.83
N GLU A 163 20.38 -2.32 1.07
CA GLU A 163 19.51 -2.90 0.04
C GLU A 163 18.52 -1.81 -0.35
N LEU A 164 18.96 -0.95 -1.27
CA LEU A 164 18.32 0.33 -1.56
C LEU A 164 17.24 0.18 -2.63
N SER A 165 15.97 0.21 -2.22
CA SER A 165 14.83 -0.20 -3.05
C SER A 165 14.03 0.95 -3.68
N GLU A 166 14.44 2.21 -3.51
CA GLU A 166 13.92 3.36 -4.29
C GLU A 166 14.86 4.58 -4.17
N LEU A 167 14.72 5.54 -5.07
CA LEU A 167 15.37 6.83 -5.08
C LEU A 167 14.32 7.95 -5.27
N GLN A 168 14.33 8.96 -4.40
CA GLN A 168 13.32 10.03 -4.41
C GLN A 168 13.93 11.39 -4.02
N VAL A 169 13.62 12.44 -4.79
CA VAL A 169 13.86 13.82 -4.37
C VAL A 169 12.73 14.28 -3.47
N PHE A 170 13.07 14.82 -2.30
CA PHE A 170 12.13 15.39 -1.35
C PHE A 170 12.77 16.58 -0.63
N ASN A 171 12.06 17.70 -0.51
CA ASN A 171 12.54 18.89 0.19
C ASN A 171 13.96 19.32 -0.25
N GLY A 172 14.19 19.45 -1.56
CA GLY A 172 15.47 19.87 -2.15
C GLY A 172 16.65 18.91 -1.90
N LYS A 173 16.39 17.65 -1.52
CA LYS A 173 17.41 16.64 -1.21
C LYS A 173 17.09 15.31 -1.85
N LEU A 174 18.12 14.49 -2.07
CA LEU A 174 17.99 13.15 -2.60
C LEU A 174 17.95 12.13 -1.46
N TYR A 175 17.00 11.20 -1.52
CA TYR A 175 16.83 10.15 -0.53
C TYR A 175 16.73 8.77 -1.17
N SER A 176 17.17 7.75 -0.43
CA SER A 176 16.96 6.35 -0.76
C SER A 176 16.58 5.57 0.49
N VAL A 177 15.89 4.44 0.34
CA VAL A 177 15.32 3.66 1.44
C VAL A 177 15.94 2.27 1.47
N ASP A 178 16.39 1.84 2.65
CA ASP A 178 16.91 0.48 2.89
C ASP A 178 15.78 -0.44 3.35
N ASP A 179 15.42 -1.43 2.55
CA ASP A 179 14.28 -2.33 2.80
C ASP A 179 14.51 -3.32 3.96
N ARG A 180 15.73 -3.38 4.50
CA ARG A 180 16.10 -4.26 5.61
C ARG A 180 16.00 -3.57 6.94
N THR A 181 16.66 -2.42 7.02
CA THR A 181 16.69 -1.62 8.24
C THR A 181 15.47 -0.72 8.38
N GLY A 182 14.78 -0.41 7.27
CA GLY A 182 13.73 0.62 7.23
C GLY A 182 14.30 2.03 7.32
N VAL A 183 15.61 2.23 7.15
CA VAL A 183 16.23 3.57 7.22
C VAL A 183 16.10 4.28 5.89
N ILE A 184 15.61 5.52 5.96
CA ILE A 184 15.72 6.49 4.88
C ILE A 184 17.08 7.18 5.01
N TYR A 185 17.90 7.07 3.98
CA TYR A 185 19.19 7.75 3.88
C TYR A 185 19.06 8.99 2.99
N GLN A 186 19.59 10.12 3.46
CA GLN A 186 19.91 11.23 2.55
C GLN A 186 21.18 10.85 1.78
N VAL A 187 21.10 10.90 0.45
CA VAL A 187 22.28 10.79 -0.44
C VAL A 187 22.81 12.19 -0.70
N SER A 188 24.03 12.47 -0.26
CA SER A 188 24.65 13.79 -0.42
C SER A 188 25.32 13.97 -1.79
N HIS A 189 25.64 15.21 -2.14
CA HIS A 189 26.32 15.56 -3.40
C HIS A 189 27.71 14.92 -3.56
N ASN A 190 28.39 14.61 -2.45
CA ASN A 190 29.66 13.89 -2.44
C ASN A 190 29.50 12.36 -2.31
N HIS A 191 28.32 11.83 -2.63
CA HIS A 191 28.00 10.40 -2.66
C HIS A 191 28.18 9.68 -1.31
N GLN A 192 27.93 10.40 -0.21
CA GLN A 192 27.83 9.82 1.12
C GLN A 192 26.35 9.60 1.47
N VAL A 193 26.09 8.66 2.37
CA VAL A 193 24.74 8.39 2.88
C VAL A 193 24.65 8.74 4.35
N PHE A 194 23.62 9.49 4.71
CA PHE A 194 23.36 9.92 6.08
C PHE A 194 22.00 9.40 6.52
N PRO A 195 21.91 8.54 7.57
CA PRO A 195 20.63 8.13 8.13
C PRO A 195 19.80 9.36 8.52
N TRP A 196 18.55 9.41 8.08
CA TRP A 196 17.64 10.51 8.39
C TRP A 196 16.49 10.06 9.29
N VAL A 197 15.71 9.06 8.84
CA VAL A 197 14.52 8.55 9.54
C VAL A 197 14.56 7.02 9.53
N LEU A 198 14.15 6.39 10.64
CA LEU A 198 13.95 4.94 10.75
C LEU A 198 12.46 4.63 10.72
N LEU A 199 12.05 3.70 9.86
CA LEU A 199 10.68 3.27 9.69
C LEU A 199 10.49 1.87 10.30
N ALA A 200 9.73 1.79 11.39
CA ALA A 200 9.28 0.51 11.95
C ALA A 200 8.18 -0.12 11.09
N ASP A 201 8.16 -1.45 11.04
CA ASP A 201 7.22 -2.23 10.20
C ASP A 201 5.75 -2.07 10.64
N GLY A 202 4.83 -2.27 9.68
CA GLY A 202 3.39 -2.20 9.91
C GLY A 202 2.90 -0.87 10.49
N ASP A 203 2.15 -0.94 11.59
CA ASP A 203 1.58 0.19 12.33
C ASP A 203 2.61 1.01 13.12
N GLY A 204 3.89 0.61 13.10
CA GLY A 204 4.97 1.25 13.84
C GLY A 204 5.30 0.58 15.18
N ASN A 205 4.52 -0.40 15.62
CA ASN A 205 4.74 -1.13 16.87
C ASN A 205 5.48 -2.47 16.67
N THR A 206 6.32 -2.55 15.63
CA THR A 206 7.11 -3.74 15.29
C THR A 206 8.60 -3.44 15.42
N GLN A 207 9.38 -4.37 16.00
CA GLN A 207 10.82 -4.21 16.19
C GLN A 207 11.64 -4.32 14.89
N LYS A 208 11.03 -4.84 13.83
CA LYS A 208 11.62 -4.99 12.50
C LYS A 208 11.52 -3.67 11.72
N GLY A 209 12.55 -3.35 10.94
CA GLY A 209 12.47 -2.32 9.92
C GLY A 209 11.38 -2.62 8.87
N PHE A 210 10.72 -1.56 8.42
CA PHE A 210 9.72 -1.62 7.36
C PHE A 210 10.40 -2.01 6.04
N LYS A 211 9.86 -3.03 5.36
CA LYS A 211 10.33 -3.43 4.03
C LYS A 211 9.78 -2.45 3.00
N CYS A 212 10.56 -1.40 2.77
CA CYS A 212 10.26 -0.28 1.87
C CYS A 212 10.55 -0.69 0.43
N GLU A 213 9.62 -0.42 -0.47
CA GLU A 213 9.70 -0.88 -1.87
C GLU A 213 9.45 0.25 -2.88
N TRP A 214 8.84 1.35 -2.44
CA TRP A 214 8.57 2.49 -3.29
C TRP A 214 8.41 3.75 -2.46
N ALA A 215 8.62 4.90 -3.10
CA ALA A 215 8.47 6.20 -2.48
C ALA A 215 7.97 7.25 -3.47
N THR A 216 7.24 8.24 -2.95
CA THR A 216 6.78 9.40 -3.73
C THR A 216 6.57 10.61 -2.84
N VAL A 217 6.28 11.77 -3.43
CA VAL A 217 5.96 12.99 -2.69
C VAL A 217 4.54 13.42 -3.00
N LYS A 218 3.78 13.70 -1.95
CA LYS A 218 2.42 14.26 -2.01
C LYS A 218 2.25 15.24 -0.87
N ASP A 219 1.64 16.40 -1.13
CA ASP A 219 1.29 17.38 -0.08
C ASP A 219 2.47 17.72 0.85
N LYS A 220 3.68 17.88 0.29
CA LYS A 220 4.95 18.19 1.01
C LYS A 220 5.38 17.12 2.01
N ARG A 221 4.91 15.89 1.85
CA ARG A 221 5.32 14.73 2.64
C ARG A 221 5.89 13.66 1.73
N LEU A 222 6.92 12.97 2.21
CA LEU A 222 7.46 11.78 1.59
C LEU A 222 6.58 10.59 1.99
N TYR A 223 6.01 9.89 1.03
CA TYR A 223 5.28 8.66 1.24
C TYR A 223 6.18 7.49 0.87
N VAL A 224 6.28 6.48 1.74
CA VAL A 224 7.06 5.26 1.53
C VAL A 224 6.15 4.06 1.77
N GLY A 225 6.02 3.18 0.80
CA GLY A 225 5.23 1.95 0.94
C GLY A 225 6.05 0.69 0.75
N GLY A 226 5.43 -0.44 1.06
CA GLY A 226 6.01 -1.77 0.88
C GLY A 226 5.32 -2.54 -0.24
N LEU A 227 5.41 -3.87 -0.18
CA LEU A 227 4.93 -4.80 -1.21
C LEU A 227 3.44 -4.65 -1.57
N GLY A 228 2.60 -4.10 -0.67
CA GLY A 228 1.18 -3.88 -0.96
C GLY A 228 0.32 -5.14 -1.01
N LYS A 229 0.80 -6.24 -0.46
CA LYS A 229 0.04 -7.48 -0.22
C LYS A 229 0.31 -8.02 1.17
N GLU A 230 -0.47 -9.01 1.58
CA GLU A 230 -0.23 -9.75 2.82
C GLU A 230 1.19 -10.34 2.84
N TRP A 231 1.87 -10.28 3.99
CA TRP A 231 3.11 -11.03 4.19
C TRP A 231 2.78 -12.50 4.34
N THR A 232 3.50 -13.36 3.63
CA THR A 232 3.24 -14.79 3.58
C THR A 232 4.51 -15.59 3.85
N THR A 233 4.37 -16.86 4.20
CA THR A 233 5.45 -17.83 4.03
C THR A 233 5.79 -18.00 2.54
N VAL A 234 6.88 -18.71 2.24
CA VAL A 234 7.29 -19.04 0.86
C VAL A 234 6.22 -19.81 0.08
N ASP A 235 5.36 -20.56 0.78
CA ASP A 235 4.23 -21.30 0.21
C ASP A 235 2.91 -20.50 0.21
N GLY A 236 2.96 -19.21 0.51
CA GLY A 236 1.80 -18.30 0.44
C GLY A 236 0.84 -18.37 1.64
N VAL A 237 1.27 -18.87 2.80
CA VAL A 237 0.43 -18.84 4.02
C VAL A 237 0.54 -17.48 4.68
N VAL A 238 -0.57 -16.75 4.80
CA VAL A 238 -0.62 -15.40 5.40
C VAL A 238 -0.11 -15.42 6.84
N GLN A 239 0.75 -14.46 7.17
CA GLN A 239 1.34 -14.26 8.50
C GLN A 239 0.88 -12.94 9.13
N ASN A 240 0.86 -11.87 8.34
CA ASN A 240 0.42 -10.55 8.75
C ASN A 240 0.14 -9.70 7.51
N VAL A 241 -0.25 -8.45 7.73
CA VAL A 241 -0.62 -7.49 6.70
C VAL A 241 0.29 -6.26 6.70
N ASN A 242 1.42 -6.31 7.42
CA ASN A 242 2.34 -5.18 7.60
C ASN A 242 2.81 -4.52 6.29
N PRO A 243 3.10 -5.24 5.19
CA PRO A 243 3.52 -4.62 3.93
C PRO A 243 2.44 -3.80 3.22
N GLN A 244 1.20 -3.83 3.73
CA GLN A 244 0.08 -3.02 3.25
C GLN A 244 -0.10 -1.72 4.05
N PHE A 245 0.75 -1.44 5.04
CA PHE A 245 0.89 -0.10 5.58
C PHE A 245 1.78 0.75 4.67
N ILE A 246 1.60 2.06 4.72
CA ILE A 246 2.56 3.02 4.19
C ILE A 246 2.96 4.02 5.28
N LYS A 247 4.08 4.71 5.07
CA LYS A 247 4.65 5.69 6.00
C LYS A 247 4.61 7.05 5.33
N SER A 248 4.11 8.06 6.04
CA SER A 248 4.10 9.45 5.57
C SER A 248 5.03 10.27 6.46
N ILE A 249 6.09 10.80 5.88
CA ILE A 249 7.19 11.46 6.56
C ILE A 249 7.15 12.96 6.24
N GLY A 250 7.10 13.81 7.26
CA GLY A 250 7.16 15.25 7.10
C GLY A 250 8.59 15.76 6.96
N VAL A 251 8.74 17.04 6.60
CA VAL A 251 10.04 17.69 6.35
C VAL A 251 11.01 17.56 7.52
N ASN A 252 10.48 17.58 8.74
CA ASN A 252 11.27 17.52 9.96
C ASN A 252 11.52 16.07 10.44
N GLY A 253 11.07 15.07 9.68
CA GLY A 253 11.25 13.65 9.98
C GLY A 253 10.15 13.03 10.86
N ASP A 254 9.04 13.73 11.10
CA ASP A 254 7.86 13.14 11.76
C ASP A 254 7.28 12.03 10.89
N VAL A 255 6.93 10.89 11.49
CA VAL A 255 6.42 9.71 10.78
C VAL A 255 4.98 9.43 11.18
N ILE A 256 4.13 9.22 10.18
CA ILE A 256 2.74 8.78 10.33
C ILE A 256 2.60 7.41 9.66
N HIS A 257 2.05 6.44 10.38
CA HIS A 257 1.76 5.11 9.87
C HIS A 257 0.32 5.07 9.35
N LEU A 258 0.14 4.78 8.06
CA LEU A 258 -1.15 4.78 7.40
C LEU A 258 -1.51 3.34 6.99
N ASP A 259 -2.65 2.88 7.46
CA ASP A 259 -3.25 1.62 7.02
C ASP A 259 -3.78 1.80 5.59
N TRP A 260 -3.24 1.03 4.65
CA TRP A 260 -3.61 1.02 3.24
C TRP A 260 -4.18 -0.33 2.77
N HIS A 261 -4.62 -1.19 3.68
CA HIS A 261 -5.18 -2.51 3.33
C HIS A 261 -6.29 -2.41 2.29
N GLU A 262 -7.27 -1.52 2.55
CA GLU A 262 -8.41 -1.34 1.66
C GLU A 262 -8.01 -0.76 0.30
N ASN A 263 -7.02 0.13 0.25
CA ASN A 263 -6.53 0.72 -0.99
C ASN A 263 -5.86 -0.34 -1.89
N TYR A 264 -4.95 -1.13 -1.32
CA TYR A 264 -4.32 -2.25 -2.03
C TYR A 264 -5.34 -3.31 -2.46
N ASN A 265 -6.31 -3.62 -1.60
CA ASN A 265 -7.38 -4.56 -1.91
C ASN A 265 -8.29 -4.06 -3.04
N ALA A 266 -8.60 -2.75 -3.07
CA ALA A 266 -9.38 -2.12 -4.13
C ALA A 266 -8.65 -2.23 -5.48
N MET A 267 -7.36 -1.91 -5.54
CA MET A 267 -6.53 -2.08 -6.73
C MET A 267 -6.48 -3.53 -7.19
N ARG A 268 -6.18 -4.46 -6.28
CA ARG A 268 -6.14 -5.91 -6.52
C ARG A 268 -7.45 -6.43 -7.10
N LYS A 269 -8.58 -6.08 -6.47
CA LYS A 269 -9.92 -6.50 -6.90
C LYS A 269 -10.27 -5.93 -8.27
N LYS A 270 -10.02 -4.63 -8.49
CA LYS A 270 -10.30 -3.97 -9.77
C LYS A 270 -9.50 -4.56 -10.92
N ALA A 271 -8.26 -4.98 -10.66
CA ALA A 271 -7.38 -5.59 -11.65
C ALA A 271 -7.71 -7.08 -11.94
N GLY A 272 -8.66 -7.68 -11.21
CA GLY A 272 -9.05 -9.09 -11.39
C GLY A 272 -8.15 -10.11 -10.70
N PHE A 273 -7.30 -9.68 -9.76
CA PHE A 273 -6.38 -10.56 -9.02
C PHE A 273 -6.85 -10.82 -7.59
N THR A 274 -8.15 -11.09 -7.42
CA THR A 274 -8.74 -11.35 -6.09
C THR A 274 -8.05 -12.50 -5.36
N PHE A 275 -8.01 -12.45 -4.03
CA PHE A 275 -7.42 -13.49 -3.19
C PHE A 275 -7.92 -14.91 -3.58
N PRO A 276 -7.04 -15.93 -3.70
CA PRO A 276 -5.63 -15.95 -3.28
C PRO A 276 -4.64 -15.29 -4.26
N GLY A 277 -5.13 -14.72 -5.36
CA GLY A 277 -4.33 -13.86 -6.22
C GLY A 277 -3.78 -12.62 -5.50
N TYR A 278 -2.79 -11.99 -6.10
CA TYR A 278 -2.06 -10.88 -5.50
C TYR A 278 -1.42 -9.97 -6.55
N ILE A 279 -1.03 -8.78 -6.08
CA ILE A 279 -0.20 -7.82 -6.79
C ILE A 279 0.95 -7.45 -5.86
N ILE A 280 2.16 -7.33 -6.40
CA ILE A 280 3.33 -6.80 -5.67
C ILE A 280 3.69 -5.43 -6.24
N HIS A 281 3.74 -4.43 -5.37
CA HIS A 281 4.07 -3.05 -5.69
C HIS A 281 5.50 -2.72 -5.26
N GLU A 282 6.32 -2.34 -6.23
CA GLU A 282 7.67 -1.77 -6.03
C GLU A 282 7.82 -0.42 -6.76
N SER A 283 6.71 0.15 -7.22
CA SER A 283 6.73 1.50 -7.76
C SER A 283 5.36 2.15 -7.65
N GLY A 284 5.35 3.38 -7.16
CA GLY A 284 4.16 4.17 -6.95
C GLY A 284 4.50 5.66 -6.93
N VAL A 285 3.77 6.46 -7.71
CA VAL A 285 4.00 7.91 -7.83
C VAL A 285 2.68 8.66 -7.72
N TRP A 286 2.66 9.72 -6.93
CA TRP A 286 1.57 10.70 -6.94
C TRP A 286 1.82 11.76 -8.02
N SER A 287 0.82 12.05 -8.83
CA SER A 287 0.84 13.16 -9.78
C SER A 287 -0.01 14.31 -9.27
N GLU A 288 0.62 15.45 -8.99
CA GLU A 288 -0.08 16.70 -8.69
C GLU A 288 -0.87 17.23 -9.90
N ILE A 289 -0.46 16.88 -11.12
CA ILE A 289 -1.11 17.34 -12.36
C ILE A 289 -2.42 16.60 -12.60
N HIS A 290 -2.40 15.28 -12.43
CA HIS A 290 -3.58 14.43 -12.63
C HIS A 290 -4.42 14.30 -11.36
N GLN A 291 -3.89 14.70 -10.19
CA GLN A 291 -4.49 14.48 -8.86
C GLN A 291 -4.81 12.99 -8.64
N ARG A 292 -3.85 12.14 -9.02
CA ARG A 292 -3.99 10.68 -9.04
C ARG A 292 -2.70 9.97 -8.64
N TRP A 293 -2.87 8.82 -8.02
CA TRP A 293 -1.84 7.81 -7.80
C TRP A 293 -1.63 6.98 -9.06
N PHE A 294 -0.38 6.69 -9.37
CA PHE A 294 0.04 5.81 -10.46
C PHE A 294 0.90 4.69 -9.88
N PHE A 295 0.60 3.43 -10.22
CA PHE A 295 1.42 2.28 -9.84
C PHE A 295 1.76 1.46 -11.06
N MET A 296 3.01 1.00 -11.13
CA MET A 296 3.44 -0.01 -12.09
C MET A 296 3.90 -1.23 -11.29
N PRO A 297 3.00 -2.20 -11.01
CA PRO A 297 3.35 -3.31 -10.14
C PRO A 297 4.48 -4.17 -10.72
N ARG A 298 5.32 -4.71 -9.84
CA ARG A 298 6.35 -5.68 -10.22
C ARG A 298 5.71 -6.96 -10.70
N ARG A 299 4.78 -7.50 -9.89
CA ARG A 299 4.15 -8.81 -10.09
C ARG A 299 2.63 -8.72 -10.02
N ALA A 300 1.94 -9.59 -10.76
CA ALA A 300 0.51 -9.80 -10.63
C ALA A 300 0.15 -11.26 -10.99
N SER A 301 -0.61 -11.92 -10.12
CA SER A 301 -0.99 -13.33 -10.29
C SER A 301 -2.41 -13.58 -9.80
N THR A 302 -3.16 -14.41 -10.54
CA THR A 302 -4.46 -14.94 -10.11
C THR A 302 -4.31 -16.16 -9.20
N GLU A 303 -3.12 -16.72 -9.13
CA GLU A 303 -2.78 -17.87 -8.29
C GLU A 303 -2.21 -17.40 -6.95
N LYS A 304 -2.23 -18.30 -5.97
CA LYS A 304 -1.61 -18.10 -4.66
C LYS A 304 -0.11 -17.79 -4.80
N TYR A 305 0.41 -16.94 -3.92
CA TYR A 305 1.85 -16.66 -3.84
C TYR A 305 2.65 -17.95 -3.57
N GLU A 306 3.72 -18.11 -4.35
CA GLU A 306 4.76 -19.11 -4.14
C GLU A 306 6.07 -18.49 -4.65
N GLU A 307 7.12 -18.49 -3.82
CA GLU A 307 8.35 -17.73 -4.05
C GLU A 307 8.99 -18.01 -5.42
N LYS A 308 9.09 -19.29 -5.81
CA LYS A 308 9.71 -19.68 -7.08
C LYS A 308 8.83 -19.37 -8.28
N ALA A 309 7.51 -19.55 -8.17
CA ALA A 309 6.58 -19.19 -9.23
C ALA A 309 6.54 -17.67 -9.46
N ASP A 310 6.72 -16.86 -8.40
CA ASP A 310 6.64 -15.40 -8.45
C ASP A 310 7.70 -14.75 -9.36
N GLU A 311 8.88 -15.39 -9.49
CA GLU A 311 9.93 -15.00 -10.46
C GLU A 311 9.37 -14.84 -11.89
N LYS A 312 8.28 -15.55 -12.23
CA LYS A 312 7.63 -15.55 -13.55
C LYS A 312 6.26 -14.85 -13.57
N ARG A 313 5.92 -14.09 -12.53
CA ARG A 313 4.64 -13.36 -12.41
C ARG A 313 4.76 -11.86 -12.70
N ALA A 314 5.82 -11.42 -13.41
CA ALA A 314 5.92 -10.02 -13.78
C ALA A 314 4.75 -9.56 -14.66
N THR A 315 4.43 -8.28 -14.58
CA THR A 315 3.27 -7.68 -15.25
C THR A 315 3.62 -6.44 -16.06
N ASN A 316 2.70 -6.01 -16.92
CA ASN A 316 2.78 -4.78 -17.70
C ASN A 316 1.64 -3.80 -17.36
N LEU A 317 1.05 -3.94 -16.17
CA LEU A 317 -0.05 -3.11 -15.71
C LEU A 317 0.43 -1.71 -15.33
N LEU A 318 -0.41 -0.72 -15.64
CA LEU A 318 -0.40 0.62 -15.08
C LEU A 318 -1.74 0.84 -14.38
N ILE A 319 -1.70 1.05 -13.07
CA ILE A 319 -2.87 1.32 -12.23
C ILE A 319 -2.93 2.82 -11.97
N ILE A 320 -4.08 3.43 -12.18
CA ILE A 320 -4.29 4.86 -12.01
C ILE A 320 -5.48 5.04 -11.07
N ALA A 321 -5.28 5.62 -9.90
CA ALA A 321 -6.31 5.77 -8.88
C ALA A 321 -6.46 7.24 -8.44
N ASN A 322 -7.67 7.70 -8.16
CA ASN A 322 -7.85 8.96 -7.45
C ASN A 322 -7.40 8.84 -5.97
N ASP A 323 -7.35 9.96 -5.24
CA ASP A 323 -6.74 10.02 -3.90
C ASP A 323 -7.38 9.07 -2.87
N ASP A 324 -8.70 8.82 -2.98
CA ASP A 324 -9.44 7.93 -2.08
C ASP A 324 -9.65 6.50 -2.65
N PHE A 325 -9.03 6.19 -3.80
CA PHE A 325 -9.13 4.89 -4.47
C PHE A 325 -10.56 4.44 -4.82
N SER A 326 -11.54 5.37 -4.86
CA SER A 326 -12.91 5.08 -5.29
C SER A 326 -13.05 4.97 -6.82
N ASP A 327 -12.15 5.61 -7.57
CA ASP A 327 -12.04 5.52 -9.02
C ASP A 327 -10.66 5.03 -9.43
N ILE A 328 -10.63 3.81 -9.98
CA ILE A 328 -9.40 3.12 -10.38
C ILE A 328 -9.50 2.68 -11.85
N GLU A 329 -8.56 3.13 -12.66
CA GLU A 329 -8.36 2.76 -14.05
C GLU A 329 -7.18 1.79 -14.19
N MET A 330 -7.28 0.86 -15.15
CA MET A 330 -6.24 -0.11 -15.48
C MET A 330 -5.84 0.04 -16.94
N LYS A 331 -4.53 0.17 -17.18
CA LYS A 331 -3.93 0.14 -18.52
C LYS A 331 -2.85 -0.94 -18.60
N HIS A 332 -2.51 -1.33 -19.82
CA HIS A 332 -1.40 -2.22 -20.10
C HIS A 332 -0.39 -1.48 -20.98
N ILE A 333 0.86 -1.42 -20.54
CA ILE A 333 1.92 -0.67 -21.22
C ILE A 333 2.92 -1.63 -21.85
N GLY A 334 3.00 -1.61 -23.18
CA GLY A 334 3.92 -2.47 -23.93
C GLY A 334 3.63 -3.96 -23.76
N VAL A 335 4.65 -4.79 -24.03
CA VAL A 335 4.53 -6.25 -24.01
C VAL A 335 4.88 -6.80 -22.63
N LYS A 336 4.07 -7.75 -22.15
CA LYS A 336 4.33 -8.48 -20.89
C LYS A 336 5.53 -9.41 -21.06
N HIS A 337 6.54 -9.23 -20.21
CA HIS A 337 7.65 -10.16 -20.05
C HIS A 337 7.49 -10.88 -18.70
N PRO A 338 7.45 -12.23 -18.66
CA PRO A 338 7.14 -12.96 -17.42
C PRO A 338 8.13 -12.73 -16.26
N THR A 339 9.39 -12.42 -16.57
CA THR A 339 10.49 -12.31 -15.60
C THR A 339 10.91 -10.87 -15.29
N ARG A 340 10.46 -9.89 -16.07
CA ARG A 340 10.89 -8.47 -15.96
C ARG A 340 9.78 -7.63 -15.35
N GLY A 341 9.87 -7.43 -14.04
CA GLY A 341 8.90 -6.65 -13.26
C GLY A 341 9.35 -5.20 -13.11
N TYR A 342 8.41 -4.26 -13.08
CA TYR A 342 8.72 -2.86 -12.77
C TYR A 342 9.28 -2.72 -11.36
N SER A 343 10.38 -1.97 -11.24
CA SER A 343 11.08 -1.74 -9.97
C SER A 343 11.15 -0.26 -9.56
N SER A 344 10.91 0.67 -10.48
CA SER A 344 10.75 2.10 -10.19
C SER A 344 10.28 2.82 -11.46
N PHE A 345 9.60 3.95 -11.32
CA PHE A 345 9.38 4.88 -12.43
C PHE A 345 9.24 6.31 -11.93
N LYS A 346 9.46 7.28 -12.83
CA LYS A 346 9.19 8.70 -12.59
C LYS A 346 8.57 9.33 -13.84
N PHE A 347 7.74 10.34 -13.64
CA PHE A 347 7.30 11.21 -14.72
C PHE A 347 8.45 12.10 -15.18
N LEU A 348 8.62 12.25 -16.50
CA LEU A 348 9.59 13.16 -17.07
C LEU A 348 9.13 14.61 -16.79
N PRO A 349 9.94 15.45 -16.10
CA PRO A 349 9.54 16.81 -15.80
C PRO A 349 9.24 17.62 -17.07
N HIS A 350 8.35 18.60 -16.96
CA HIS A 350 7.87 19.43 -18.08
C HIS A 350 7.12 18.68 -19.19
N THR A 351 6.57 17.50 -18.89
CA THR A 351 5.70 16.75 -19.83
C THR A 351 4.24 16.66 -19.39
N ASN A 352 3.83 17.45 -18.38
CA ASN A 352 2.51 17.35 -17.74
C ASN A 352 2.19 15.92 -17.26
N ASP A 353 3.20 15.26 -16.70
CA ASP A 353 3.14 13.85 -16.26
C ASP A 353 2.61 12.91 -17.35
N HIS A 354 2.88 13.22 -18.63
CA HIS A 354 2.44 12.41 -19.75
C HIS A 354 3.48 11.38 -20.17
N VAL A 355 4.76 11.64 -19.92
CA VAL A 355 5.87 10.75 -20.26
C VAL A 355 6.43 10.11 -19.00
N ILE A 356 6.62 8.80 -19.03
CA ILE A 356 7.18 7.99 -17.95
C ILE A 356 8.55 7.45 -18.37
N VAL A 357 9.51 7.47 -17.44
CA VAL A 357 10.75 6.70 -17.51
C VAL A 357 10.69 5.62 -16.43
N ALA A 358 10.85 4.36 -16.82
CA ALA A 358 10.62 3.23 -15.94
C ALA A 358 11.78 2.22 -15.97
N LEU A 359 12.10 1.68 -14.80
CA LEU A 359 13.00 0.57 -14.60
C LEU A 359 12.22 -0.73 -14.48
N LYS A 360 12.83 -1.81 -14.98
CA LYS A 360 12.45 -3.17 -14.66
C LYS A 360 13.66 -3.95 -14.17
N SER A 361 13.50 -4.74 -13.11
CA SER A 361 14.49 -5.75 -12.73
C SER A 361 13.97 -7.16 -13.02
N GLU A 362 14.92 -8.06 -13.23
CA GLU A 362 14.72 -9.45 -13.59
C GLU A 362 15.48 -10.33 -12.61
N GLU A 363 14.78 -11.33 -12.10
CA GLU A 363 15.31 -12.40 -11.25
C GLU A 363 14.70 -13.70 -11.80
N ASP A 364 15.52 -14.54 -12.41
CA ASP A 364 15.11 -15.85 -12.94
C ASP A 364 16.18 -16.89 -12.62
N ALA A 365 15.90 -17.77 -11.67
CA ALA A 365 16.81 -18.81 -11.22
C ALA A 365 18.22 -18.28 -10.88
N GLY A 366 18.28 -17.15 -10.17
CA GLY A 366 19.53 -16.50 -9.73
C GLY A 366 20.22 -15.63 -10.80
N LYS A 367 19.68 -15.54 -12.02
CA LYS A 367 20.13 -14.52 -12.99
C LYS A 367 19.47 -13.20 -12.67
N ILE A 368 20.29 -12.17 -12.52
CA ILE A 368 19.85 -10.81 -12.21
C ILE A 368 20.14 -9.90 -13.40
N ALA A 369 19.17 -9.08 -13.78
CA ALA A 369 19.36 -8.02 -14.76
C ALA A 369 18.44 -6.82 -14.51
N SER A 370 18.81 -5.67 -15.05
CA SER A 370 17.94 -4.48 -15.08
C SER A 370 17.85 -3.86 -16.45
N TYR A 371 16.72 -3.20 -16.68
CA TYR A 371 16.35 -2.58 -17.93
C TYR A 371 15.72 -1.22 -17.69
N ILE A 372 15.92 -0.30 -18.64
CA ILE A 372 15.26 1.01 -18.65
C ILE A 372 14.45 1.19 -19.92
N SER A 373 13.30 1.84 -19.81
CA SER A 373 12.44 2.19 -20.94
C SER A 373 11.77 3.54 -20.69
N ALA A 374 11.24 4.15 -21.74
CA ALA A 374 10.42 5.34 -21.61
C ALA A 374 9.26 5.33 -22.61
N PHE A 375 8.09 5.76 -22.15
CA PHE A 375 6.85 5.71 -22.91
C PHE A 375 5.87 6.77 -22.42
N THR A 376 4.88 7.10 -23.24
CA THR A 376 3.77 7.97 -22.83
C THR A 376 2.70 7.21 -22.06
N LEU A 377 1.79 7.92 -21.39
CA LEU A 377 0.64 7.33 -20.67
C LEU A 377 -0.33 6.53 -21.57
N ASP A 378 -0.33 6.80 -22.88
CA ASP A 378 -1.06 6.02 -23.90
C ASP A 378 -0.26 4.82 -24.44
N GLY A 379 0.99 4.64 -23.99
CA GLY A 379 1.83 3.49 -24.32
C GLY A 379 2.71 3.68 -25.55
N LYS A 380 2.85 4.90 -26.08
CA LYS A 380 3.79 5.19 -27.17
C LYS A 380 5.22 5.10 -26.66
N VAL A 381 6.02 4.22 -27.26
CA VAL A 381 7.41 3.99 -26.85
C VAL A 381 8.31 5.11 -27.36
N LEU A 382 9.00 5.80 -26.45
CA LEU A 382 10.01 6.85 -26.74
C LEU A 382 11.45 6.34 -26.56
N LEU A 383 11.62 5.33 -25.71
CA LEU A 383 12.85 4.55 -25.55
C LEU A 383 12.47 3.08 -25.39
N LYS A 384 12.85 2.26 -26.36
CA LYS A 384 12.72 0.79 -26.26
C LYS A 384 13.50 0.29 -25.04
N GLU A 385 12.98 -0.77 -24.43
CA GLU A 385 13.63 -1.40 -23.28
C GLU A 385 15.10 -1.71 -23.58
N ARG A 386 15.98 -1.17 -22.75
CA ARG A 386 17.42 -1.24 -22.90
C ARG A 386 18.05 -1.81 -21.64
N TYR A 387 18.84 -2.85 -21.81
CA TYR A 387 19.60 -3.51 -20.76
C TYR A 387 20.62 -2.54 -20.12
N LEU A 388 20.71 -2.57 -18.79
CA LEU A 388 21.60 -1.72 -17.98
C LEU A 388 22.76 -2.48 -17.34
N GLY A 389 22.59 -3.77 -17.04
CA GLY A 389 23.59 -4.55 -16.32
C GLY A 389 22.99 -5.72 -15.54
N ASN A 390 23.88 -6.57 -15.00
CA ASN A 390 23.53 -7.75 -14.21
C ASN A 390 23.40 -7.42 -12.71
N VAL A 391 22.67 -6.37 -12.38
CA VAL A 391 22.35 -5.91 -11.01
C VAL A 391 20.91 -5.42 -10.99
N LYS A 392 20.26 -5.38 -9.83
CA LYS A 392 18.92 -4.79 -9.69
C LYS A 392 19.05 -3.29 -9.46
N TYR A 393 18.62 -2.48 -10.42
CA TYR A 393 18.35 -1.07 -10.20
C TYR A 393 16.89 -0.95 -9.78
N GLU A 394 16.67 -0.44 -8.57
CA GLU A 394 15.35 -0.38 -7.93
C GLU A 394 14.94 1.07 -7.60
N GLY A 395 15.75 2.05 -7.97
CA GLY A 395 15.32 3.44 -7.93
C GLY A 395 15.85 4.24 -9.10
N ILE A 396 15.00 5.09 -9.67
CA ILE A 396 15.38 6.13 -10.64
C ILE A 396 14.81 7.47 -10.19
N GLU A 397 15.59 8.53 -10.36
CA GLU A 397 15.14 9.89 -10.07
C GLU A 397 15.84 10.93 -10.95
N PHE A 398 15.16 12.06 -11.16
CA PHE A 398 15.73 13.27 -11.75
C PHE A 398 16.45 14.08 -10.66
N ILE A 399 17.77 14.12 -10.74
CA ILE A 399 18.69 14.72 -9.74
C ILE A 399 19.31 16.02 -10.24
#